data_AF-A0AAV1VA71-F1
#
_entry.id   AF-A0AAV1VA71-F1
#
_cell.length_a   1.000
_cell.length_b   1.000
_cell.length_c   1.000
_cell.angle_alpha   90.00
_cell.angle_beta   90.00
_cell.angle_gamma   90.00
#
_symmetry.space_group_name_H-M   'P 1'
#
loop_
_entity.id
_entity.type
_entity.pdbx_description
1 polymer ?
#
loop_
_entity_poly.entity_id
_entity_poly.type
_entity_poly.pdbx_seq_one_letter_code
_entity_poly.pdbx_strand_id
1 'polypeptide(L)'
;MLENWGAQDGDAAWGDDDGEDMEEDAEVTASSSRIVKTAGMVTSRCKLATLLAKSMQNEECSDHSASRFADVAAYMQSLSASSVDVEMSTLCMGDFDEEGKEALAYFLNFLHEEMRTRCNFRVLQAYLNRFLKLHEELLVADPVLLASADKLGAVQQQQWQDFFCRSYCTNN
;
A
#
# COMPACT_ATOMS: atom_id res chain seq x y z
N MET A 1 -43.02 12.87 -61.15
CA MET A 1 -44.28 13.18 -60.46
C MET A 1 -43.97 14.23 -59.41
N LEU A 2 -44.53 15.43 -59.57
CA LEU A 2 -44.51 16.51 -58.58
C LEU A 2 -45.73 16.30 -57.69
N GLU A 3 -45.59 16.45 -56.36
CA GLU A 3 -46.50 17.22 -55.51
C GLU A 3 -46.05 17.17 -54.04
N ASN A 4 -46.01 18.38 -53.45
CA ASN A 4 -46.05 18.70 -52.02
C ASN A 4 -47.45 18.29 -51.45
N TRP A 5 -47.91 18.84 -50.33
CA TRP A 5 -49.24 18.61 -49.69
C TRP A 5 -49.31 17.29 -48.89
N GLY A 6 -49.59 17.22 -47.60
CA GLY A 6 -50.03 18.18 -46.59
C GLY A 6 -50.70 17.43 -45.42
N ALA A 7 -50.88 18.15 -44.32
CA ALA A 7 -51.86 17.93 -43.26
C ALA A 7 -51.54 16.98 -42.08
N GLN A 8 -51.96 17.53 -40.95
CA GLN A 8 -51.80 17.24 -39.54
C GLN A 8 -53.08 16.55 -39.03
N ASP A 9 -53.10 16.23 -37.73
CA ASP A 9 -54.21 15.70 -36.91
C ASP A 9 -54.37 14.17 -36.97
N GLY A 10 -54.50 13.43 -35.88
CA GLY A 10 -54.73 13.79 -34.49
C GLY A 10 -55.56 12.66 -33.90
N ASP A 11 -54.97 11.86 -33.02
CA ASP A 11 -55.73 10.90 -32.20
C ASP A 11 -55.43 11.17 -30.73
N ALA A 12 -56.45 11.70 -30.09
CA ALA A 12 -56.49 12.13 -28.72
C ALA A 12 -56.96 11.00 -27.77
N ALA A 13 -56.57 11.19 -26.51
CA ALA A 13 -57.42 11.03 -25.32
C ALA A 13 -57.90 9.63 -24.90
N TRP A 14 -57.11 9.00 -24.01
CA TRP A 14 -57.59 8.25 -22.84
C TRP A 14 -56.46 8.35 -21.77
N GLY A 15 -56.60 8.86 -20.56
CA GLY A 15 -57.69 9.51 -19.83
C GLY A 15 -57.11 10.18 -18.57
N ASP A 16 -57.86 11.11 -18.00
CA ASP A 16 -57.61 11.73 -16.69
C ASP A 16 -57.44 10.67 -15.59
N ASP A 17 -56.38 10.78 -14.80
CA ASP A 17 -56.40 10.39 -13.39
C ASP A 17 -55.60 11.44 -12.61
N ASP A 18 -56.35 12.28 -11.89
CA ASP A 18 -55.88 13.37 -11.07
C ASP A 18 -55.05 12.83 -9.88
N GLY A 19 -53.80 13.27 -9.79
CA GLY A 19 -52.92 12.98 -8.66
C GLY A 19 -51.81 14.02 -8.58
N GLU A 20 -52.12 15.15 -7.92
CA GLU A 20 -51.16 16.13 -7.44
C GLU A 20 -50.07 15.42 -6.60
N ASP A 21 -48.78 15.64 -6.89
CA ASP A 21 -47.75 15.89 -5.87
C ASP A 21 -46.33 16.06 -6.45
N MET A 22 -45.77 17.23 -6.13
CA MET A 22 -44.35 17.56 -5.92
C MET A 22 -43.35 17.57 -7.08
N GLU A 23 -43.09 18.81 -7.52
CA GLU A 23 -41.81 19.31 -8.02
C GLU A 23 -40.65 18.99 -7.04
N GLU A 24 -39.63 18.26 -7.50
CA GLU A 24 -38.26 18.47 -7.02
C GLU A 24 -37.29 18.34 -8.20
N ASP A 25 -36.73 19.50 -8.55
CA ASP A 25 -35.73 19.76 -9.57
C ASP A 25 -34.53 18.81 -9.43
N ALA A 26 -34.33 17.93 -10.40
CA ALA A 26 -33.11 17.14 -10.54
C ALA A 26 -31.99 18.05 -11.09
N GLU A 27 -31.38 18.86 -10.22
CA GLU A 27 -30.18 19.61 -10.53
C GLU A 27 -28.99 18.64 -10.68
N VAL A 28 -28.76 18.17 -11.92
CA VAL A 28 -27.56 17.41 -12.28
C VAL A 28 -26.37 18.37 -12.28
N THR A 29 -25.77 18.58 -11.11
CA THR A 29 -24.48 19.26 -10.99
C THR A 29 -23.39 18.34 -11.53
N ALA A 30 -23.12 18.48 -12.83
CA ALA A 30 -21.96 17.90 -13.47
C ALA A 30 -20.70 18.42 -12.75
N SER A 31 -20.12 17.57 -11.90
CA SER A 31 -18.85 17.82 -11.23
C SER A 31 -17.73 17.84 -12.28
N SER A 32 -17.53 19.03 -12.84
CA SER A 32 -16.41 19.38 -13.72
C SER A 32 -15.12 19.27 -12.91
N SER A 33 -14.51 18.10 -12.95
CA SER A 33 -13.24 17.83 -12.29
C SER A 33 -12.14 18.59 -13.03
N ARG A 34 -11.71 19.71 -12.45
CA ARG A 34 -10.54 20.46 -12.90
C ARG A 34 -9.31 19.63 -12.57
N ILE A 35 -8.79 18.91 -13.56
CA ILE A 35 -7.49 18.27 -13.48
C ILE A 35 -6.44 19.38 -13.44
N VAL A 36 -6.00 19.72 -12.23
CA VAL A 36 -4.88 20.64 -12.03
C VAL A 36 -3.61 19.90 -12.40
N LYS A 37 -2.92 20.43 -13.40
CA LYS A 37 -1.62 19.97 -13.88
C LYS A 37 -0.56 20.39 -12.85
N THR A 38 -0.37 19.62 -11.79
CA THR A 38 0.72 19.81 -10.83
C THR A 38 1.95 19.02 -11.30
N ALA A 39 2.80 19.69 -12.06
CA ALA A 39 4.20 19.30 -12.17
C ALA A 39 4.82 19.41 -10.76
N GLY A 40 5.21 18.27 -10.18
CA GLY A 40 5.64 18.17 -8.78
C GLY A 40 4.56 17.67 -7.83
N MET A 41 3.78 16.66 -8.24
CA MET A 41 2.93 15.89 -7.34
C MET A 41 3.85 15.17 -6.36
N VAL A 42 4.13 15.82 -5.22
CA VAL A 42 4.56 15.15 -4.00
C VAL A 42 3.54 14.03 -3.81
N THR A 43 3.96 12.82 -4.11
CA THR A 43 3.10 11.65 -4.00
C THR A 43 2.59 11.67 -2.56
N SER A 44 1.28 11.60 -2.37
CA SER A 44 0.72 11.28 -1.05
C SER A 44 1.18 9.86 -0.74
N ARG A 45 2.43 9.69 -0.31
CA ARG A 45 3.03 8.41 -0.01
C ARG A 45 2.16 7.75 1.05
N CYS A 46 2.05 6.43 0.99
CA CYS A 46 1.30 5.69 1.98
C CYS A 46 1.87 5.97 3.38
N LYS A 47 1.03 5.78 4.40
CA LYS A 47 1.41 6.13 5.78
C LYS A 47 2.64 5.33 6.21
N LEU A 48 2.82 4.11 5.72
CA LEU A 48 4.02 3.30 5.95
C LEU A 48 5.30 3.99 5.47
N ALA A 49 5.32 4.47 4.22
CA ALA A 49 6.50 5.14 3.65
C ALA A 49 6.88 6.41 4.44
N THR A 50 5.87 7.17 4.89
CA THR A 50 6.10 8.39 5.69
C THR A 50 6.73 8.05 7.05
N LEU A 51 6.24 6.99 7.71
CA LEU A 51 6.80 6.55 8.99
C LEU A 51 8.23 6.01 8.84
N LEU A 52 8.50 5.24 7.77
CA LEU A 52 9.84 4.74 7.46
C LEU A 52 10.84 5.88 7.25
N ALA A 53 10.50 6.87 6.41
CA ALA A 53 11.35 8.02 6.16
C ALA A 53 11.60 8.83 7.45
N LYS A 54 10.56 9.02 8.27
CA LYS A 54 10.68 9.71 9.57
C LYS A 54 11.60 8.95 10.54
N SER A 55 11.49 7.62 10.61
CA SER A 55 12.36 6.78 11.45
C SER A 55 13.82 6.78 11.00
N MET A 56 14.10 7.02 9.72
CA MET A 56 15.47 7.15 9.20
C MET A 56 16.08 8.53 9.46
N GLN A 57 15.25 9.58 9.53
CA GLN A 57 15.71 10.93 9.85
C GLN A 57 15.87 11.17 11.37
N ASN A 58 15.19 10.37 12.19
CA ASN A 58 15.25 10.51 13.63
C ASN A 58 16.40 9.68 14.23
N GLU A 59 17.56 10.32 14.37
CA GLU A 59 18.74 9.77 15.07
C GLU A 59 18.60 9.83 16.60
N GLU A 60 17.62 10.56 17.14
CA GLU A 60 17.45 10.79 18.59
C GLU A 60 16.32 9.93 19.17
N CYS A 61 16.60 8.64 19.40
CA CYS A 61 15.81 7.86 20.35
C CYS A 61 16.39 8.07 21.75
N SER A 62 15.83 9.02 22.50
CA SER A 62 16.20 9.30 23.90
C SER A 62 15.77 8.19 24.87
N ASP A 63 15.00 7.21 24.40
CA ASP A 63 14.54 6.06 25.18
C ASP A 63 15.29 4.80 24.75
N HIS A 64 16.28 4.39 25.55
CA HIS A 64 17.17 3.25 25.28
C HIS A 64 16.49 1.87 25.17
N SER A 65 15.16 1.77 25.28
CA SER A 65 14.41 0.52 25.18
C SER A 65 13.58 0.37 23.91
N ALA A 66 13.33 1.43 23.14
CA ALA A 66 12.47 1.37 21.96
C ALA A 66 13.31 1.34 20.66
N SER A 67 12.97 0.42 19.75
CA SER A 67 13.51 0.44 18.39
C SER A 67 13.14 1.76 17.72
N ARG A 68 14.04 2.33 16.90
CA ARG A 68 13.77 3.54 16.09
C ARG A 68 12.54 3.38 15.16
N PHE A 69 12.15 2.12 14.93
CA PHE A 69 11.00 1.75 14.12
C PHE A 69 9.79 1.29 14.94
N ALA A 70 9.73 1.55 16.25
CA ALA A 70 8.61 1.16 17.10
C ALA A 70 7.26 1.68 16.54
N ASP A 71 7.22 2.91 16.04
CA ASP A 71 6.02 3.49 15.41
C ASP A 71 5.62 2.75 14.12
N VAL A 72 6.60 2.31 13.32
CA VAL A 72 6.37 1.51 12.10
C VAL A 72 5.82 0.13 12.47
N ALA A 73 6.43 -0.53 13.46
CA ALA A 73 5.99 -1.83 13.95
C ALA A 73 4.57 -1.77 14.52
N ALA A 74 4.26 -0.75 15.33
CA ALA A 74 2.93 -0.54 15.89
C ALA A 74 1.89 -0.27 14.79
N TYR A 75 2.24 0.55 13.80
CA TYR A 75 1.37 0.80 12.66
C TYR A 75 1.08 -0.49 11.87
N MET A 76 2.11 -1.25 11.51
CA MET A 76 1.95 -2.52 10.79
C MET A 76 1.10 -3.54 11.56
N GLN A 77 1.28 -3.64 12.87
CA GLN A 77 0.49 -4.53 13.72
C GLN A 77 -0.97 -4.09 13.86
N SER A 78 -1.27 -2.80 13.67
CA SER A 78 -2.64 -2.29 13.68
C SER A 78 -3.42 -2.61 12.38
N LEU A 79 -2.71 -2.97 11.31
CA LEU A 79 -3.30 -3.22 10.00
C LEU A 79 -3.78 -4.67 9.85
N SER A 80 -4.86 -4.85 9.09
CA SER A 80 -5.26 -6.17 8.61
C SER A 80 -4.25 -6.72 7.59
N ALA A 81 -4.20 -8.04 7.39
CA ALA A 81 -3.30 -8.65 6.41
C ALA A 81 -3.48 -8.07 4.99
N SER A 82 -4.72 -7.80 4.57
CA SER A 82 -5.01 -7.17 3.28
C SER A 82 -4.56 -5.71 3.22
N SER A 83 -4.69 -4.96 4.31
CA SER A 83 -4.21 -3.57 4.39
C SER A 83 -2.69 -3.50 4.35
N VAL A 84 -2.01 -4.44 5.02
CA VAL A 84 -0.56 -4.59 4.97
C VAL A 84 -0.08 -4.83 3.54
N ASP A 85 -0.77 -5.70 2.79
CA ASP A 85 -0.46 -5.95 1.38
C ASP A 85 -0.58 -4.70 0.51
N VAL A 86 -1.62 -3.90 0.74
CA VAL A 86 -1.83 -2.63 0.00
C VAL A 86 -0.75 -1.60 0.37
N GLU A 87 -0.43 -1.45 1.64
CA GLU A 87 0.66 -0.55 2.05
C GLU A 87 1.99 -0.99 1.43
N MET A 88 2.29 -2.30 1.41
CA MET A 88 3.50 -2.82 0.78
C MET A 88 3.54 -2.65 -0.74
N SER A 89 2.43 -2.86 -1.46
CA SER A 89 2.40 -2.67 -2.91
C SER A 89 2.49 -1.20 -3.29
N THR A 90 1.95 -0.31 -2.46
CA THR A 90 2.03 1.15 -2.67
C THR A 90 3.38 1.75 -2.27
N LEU A 91 4.28 0.98 -1.63
CA LEU A 91 5.63 1.44 -1.34
C LEU A 91 6.46 1.74 -2.60
N CYS A 92 6.21 1.07 -3.73
CA CYS A 92 6.94 1.34 -4.96
C CYS A 92 6.00 1.15 -6.14
N MET A 93 5.93 2.15 -7.03
CA MET A 93 5.06 2.11 -8.20
C MET A 93 5.68 1.37 -9.41
N GLY A 94 6.92 0.91 -9.29
CA GLY A 94 7.62 0.15 -10.33
C GLY A 94 9.07 0.58 -10.50
N ASP A 95 9.71 0.14 -11.59
CA ASP A 95 11.15 0.32 -11.80
C ASP A 95 11.56 1.80 -12.00
N PHE A 96 10.65 2.65 -12.44
CA PHE A 96 10.92 4.08 -12.62
C PHE A 96 10.81 4.91 -11.32
N ASP A 97 10.39 4.29 -10.21
CA ASP A 97 10.12 4.95 -8.93
C ASP A 97 11.33 4.84 -7.99
N GLU A 98 12.33 5.69 -8.21
CA GLU A 98 13.55 5.73 -7.39
C GLU A 98 13.27 6.07 -5.91
N GLU A 99 12.30 6.94 -5.65
CA GLU A 99 11.85 7.26 -4.28
C GLU A 99 11.13 6.06 -3.63
N GLY A 100 10.38 5.30 -4.42
CA GLY A 100 9.83 4.01 -4.03
C GLY A 100 10.91 2.97 -3.68
N LYS A 101 11.97 2.85 -4.50
CA LYS A 101 13.11 1.98 -4.23
C LYS A 101 13.81 2.35 -2.91
N GLU A 102 13.95 3.64 -2.62
CA GLU A 102 14.47 4.09 -1.33
C GLU A 102 13.56 3.68 -0.17
N ALA A 103 12.24 3.81 -0.32
CA ALA A 103 11.29 3.34 0.68
C ALA A 103 11.33 1.80 0.88
N LEU A 104 11.58 1.03 -0.18
CA LEU A 104 11.82 -0.42 -0.10
C LEU A 104 13.08 -0.72 0.72
N ALA A 105 14.17 0.03 0.50
CA ALA A 105 15.39 -0.10 1.28
C ALA A 105 15.16 0.22 2.76
N TYR A 106 14.38 1.27 3.07
CA TYR A 106 14.00 1.59 4.44
C TYR A 106 13.16 0.48 5.09
N PHE A 107 12.25 -0.13 4.33
CA PHE A 107 11.47 -1.27 4.83
C PHE A 107 12.33 -2.50 5.13
N LEU A 108 13.33 -2.80 4.31
CA LEU A 108 14.29 -3.88 4.58
C LEU A 108 15.13 -3.59 5.84
N ASN A 109 15.57 -2.35 6.04
CA ASN A 109 16.27 -1.94 7.26
C ASN A 109 15.39 -2.07 8.50
N PHE A 110 14.11 -1.68 8.40
CA PHE A 110 13.12 -1.90 9.45
C PHE A 110 13.01 -3.38 9.84
N LEU A 111 12.81 -4.27 8.86
CA LEU A 111 12.71 -5.71 9.11
C LEU A 111 14.00 -6.27 9.72
N HIS A 112 15.16 -5.80 9.29
CA HIS A 112 16.45 -6.23 9.86
C HIS A 112 16.56 -5.85 11.33
N GLU A 113 16.19 -4.62 11.70
CA GLU A 113 16.26 -4.16 13.09
C GLU A 113 15.25 -4.90 13.98
N GLU A 114 14.01 -5.07 13.52
CA GLU A 114 12.99 -5.81 14.28
C GLU A 114 13.31 -7.31 14.40
N MET A 115 13.94 -7.94 13.40
CA MET A 115 14.38 -9.33 13.53
C MET A 115 15.48 -9.52 14.59
N ARG A 116 16.26 -8.46 14.90
CA ARG A 116 17.26 -8.49 15.98
C ARG A 116 16.62 -8.46 17.36
N THR A 117 15.46 -7.81 17.52
CA THR A 117 14.75 -7.75 18.82
C THR A 117 14.09 -9.08 19.19
N ARG A 118 14.06 -10.06 18.26
CA ARG A 118 13.46 -11.41 18.41
C ARG A 118 11.98 -11.42 18.79
N CYS A 119 11.32 -10.27 18.74
CA CYS A 119 9.89 -10.15 18.97
C CYS A 119 9.12 -10.43 17.67
N ASN A 120 7.99 -11.13 17.75
CA ASN A 120 7.07 -11.35 16.63
C ASN A 120 7.71 -11.93 15.35
N PHE A 121 8.76 -12.76 15.49
CA PHE A 121 9.52 -13.29 14.35
C PHE A 121 8.63 -13.93 13.27
N ARG A 122 7.60 -14.69 13.66
CA ARG A 122 6.63 -15.28 12.71
C ARG A 122 5.93 -14.24 11.82
N VAL A 123 5.56 -13.10 12.39
CA VAL A 123 4.87 -12.03 11.66
C VAL A 123 5.86 -11.31 10.74
N LEU A 124 7.06 -11.00 11.24
CA LEU A 124 8.12 -10.39 10.43
C LEU A 124 8.54 -11.29 9.26
N GLN A 125 8.61 -12.61 9.47
CA GLN A 125 8.86 -13.59 8.41
C GLN A 125 7.77 -13.56 7.34
N ALA A 126 6.50 -13.51 7.74
CA ALA A 126 5.38 -13.44 6.81
C ALA A 126 5.42 -12.13 6.00
N TYR A 127 5.71 -11.00 6.64
CA TYR A 127 5.87 -9.71 5.96
C TYR A 127 7.03 -9.73 4.98
N LEU A 128 8.19 -10.28 5.35
CA LEU A 128 9.31 -10.38 4.43
C LEU A 128 8.96 -11.27 3.23
N ASN A 129 8.39 -12.46 3.45
CA ASN A 129 8.06 -13.36 2.36
C ASN A 129 7.09 -12.70 1.37
N ARG A 130 6.08 -12.00 1.90
CA ARG A 130 5.11 -11.27 1.09
C ARG A 130 5.75 -10.10 0.34
N PHE A 131 6.62 -9.34 0.99
CA PHE A 131 7.39 -8.25 0.39
C PHE A 131 8.25 -8.74 -0.78
N LEU A 132 9.02 -9.81 -0.57
CA LEU A 132 9.86 -10.40 -1.62
C LEU A 132 9.03 -10.89 -2.81
N LYS A 133 7.83 -11.43 -2.55
CA LYS A 133 6.91 -11.87 -3.60
C LYS A 133 6.25 -10.73 -4.36
N LEU A 134 5.95 -9.61 -3.68
CA LEU A 134 5.35 -8.43 -4.32
C LEU A 134 6.35 -7.67 -5.19
N HIS A 135 7.60 -7.60 -4.76
CA HIS A 135 8.66 -6.81 -5.40
C HIS A 135 9.74 -7.66 -6.06
N GLU A 136 9.45 -8.93 -6.40
CA GLU A 136 10.42 -9.90 -6.92
C GLU A 136 11.15 -9.37 -8.17
N GLU A 137 10.41 -8.84 -9.13
CA GLU A 137 10.97 -8.31 -10.38
C GLU A 137 11.88 -7.10 -10.13
N LEU A 138 11.51 -6.22 -9.19
CA LEU A 138 12.30 -5.05 -8.82
C LEU A 138 13.57 -5.42 -8.06
N LEU A 139 13.48 -6.39 -7.15
CA LEU A 139 14.62 -6.88 -6.39
C LEU A 139 15.65 -7.56 -7.29
N VAL A 140 15.21 -8.30 -8.31
CA VAL A 140 16.12 -8.93 -9.27
C VAL A 140 16.78 -7.89 -10.18
N ALA A 141 16.08 -6.80 -10.51
CA ALA A 141 16.62 -5.70 -11.31
C ALA A 141 17.62 -4.82 -10.54
N ASP A 142 17.44 -4.65 -9.22
CA ASP A 142 18.30 -3.81 -8.39
C ASP A 142 19.27 -4.63 -7.51
N PRO A 143 20.58 -4.66 -7.82
CA PRO A 143 21.55 -5.44 -7.07
C PRO A 143 21.74 -4.95 -5.62
N VAL A 144 21.45 -3.69 -5.30
CA VAL A 144 21.59 -3.13 -3.95
C VAL A 144 20.47 -3.64 -3.04
N LEU A 145 19.24 -3.63 -3.55
CA LEU A 145 18.10 -4.20 -2.82
C LEU A 145 18.24 -5.71 -2.66
N LEU A 146 18.72 -6.41 -3.71
CA LEU A 146 18.99 -7.85 -3.65
C LEU A 146 20.01 -8.20 -2.57
N ALA A 147 21.14 -7.47 -2.51
CA ALA A 147 22.16 -7.68 -1.49
C ALA A 147 21.64 -7.42 -0.07
N SER A 148 20.69 -6.48 0.08
CA SER A 148 20.05 -6.20 1.36
C SER A 148 19.11 -7.34 1.77
N ALA A 149 18.32 -7.86 0.83
CA ALA A 149 17.46 -9.03 1.06
C ALA A 149 18.29 -10.30 1.40
N ASP A 150 19.42 -10.51 0.74
CA ASP A 150 20.32 -11.64 1.01
C ASP A 150 20.90 -11.61 2.44
N LYS A 151 21.29 -10.42 2.93
CA LYS A 151 21.71 -10.24 4.32
C LYS A 151 20.60 -10.61 5.31
N LEU A 152 19.36 -10.22 5.05
CA LEU A 152 18.22 -10.64 5.86
C LEU A 152 18.05 -12.17 5.83
N GLY A 153 18.20 -12.80 4.66
CA GLY A 153 18.16 -14.25 4.49
C GLY A 153 19.23 -14.97 5.33
N ALA A 154 20.46 -14.45 5.38
CA ALA A 154 21.52 -15.01 6.22
C ALA A 154 21.17 -14.96 7.72
N VAL A 155 20.59 -13.85 8.21
CA VAL A 155 20.13 -13.73 9.60
C VAL A 155 19.04 -14.76 9.92
N GLN A 156 18.11 -15.00 8.99
CA GLN A 156 17.07 -16.01 9.17
C GLN A 156 17.63 -17.43 9.26
N GLN A 157 18.54 -17.77 8.35
CA GLN A 157 19.18 -19.09 8.35
C GLN A 157 19.96 -19.32 9.65
N GLN A 158 20.70 -18.31 10.11
CA GLN A 158 21.42 -18.41 11.38
C GLN A 158 20.47 -18.64 12.55
N GLN A 159 19.35 -17.92 12.62
CA GLN A 159 18.37 -18.13 13.68
C GLN A 159 17.69 -19.50 13.62
N TRP A 160 17.46 -20.05 12.41
CA TRP A 160 16.93 -21.41 12.26
C TRP A 160 17.92 -22.47 12.72
N GLN A 161 19.20 -22.34 12.38
CA GLN A 161 20.26 -23.25 12.82
C GLN A 161 20.40 -23.24 14.35
N ASP A 162 20.33 -22.07 14.97
CA ASP A 162 20.36 -21.91 16.43
C ASP A 162 19.15 -22.60 17.08
N PHE A 163 17.94 -22.40 16.54
CA PHE A 163 16.73 -23.05 17.07
C PHE A 163 16.77 -24.58 16.91
N PHE A 164 17.24 -25.05 15.75
CA PHE A 164 17.36 -26.48 15.48
C PHE A 164 18.40 -27.10 16.43
N CYS A 165 19.64 -26.61 16.46
CA CYS A 165 20.67 -27.14 17.38
C CYS A 165 20.21 -27.15 18.84
N ARG A 166 19.52 -26.09 19.30
CA ARG A 166 19.05 -26.00 20.69
C ARG A 166 17.93 -26.99 21.00
N SER A 167 17.02 -27.26 20.06
CA SER A 167 15.93 -28.21 20.23
C SER A 167 16.40 -29.68 20.21
N TYR A 168 17.43 -29.98 19.43
CA TYR A 168 18.03 -31.32 19.37
C TYR A 168 19.00 -31.61 20.53
N CYS A 169 19.62 -30.58 21.15
CA CYS A 169 20.48 -30.76 22.33
C CYS A 169 19.71 -30.92 23.66
N THR A 170 18.44 -30.50 23.77
CA THR A 170 17.63 -30.66 24.99
C THR A 170 16.91 -32.02 25.13
N ASN A 171 17.08 -32.92 24.16
CA ASN A 171 16.47 -34.26 24.17
C ASN A 171 17.49 -35.40 24.42
N ASN A 172 18.62 -35.12 25.09
CA ASN A 172 19.58 -36.14 25.49
C ASN A 172 19.96 -35.98 26.97
#